data_AF-A0A8K0LX12-F1
#
_entry.id   AF-A0A8K0LX12-F1
#
_cell.length_a   1.000
_cell.length_b   1.000
_cell.length_c   1.000
_cell.angle_alpha   90.00
_cell.angle_beta   90.00
_cell.angle_gamma   90.00
#
_symmetry.space_group_name_H-M   'P 1'
#
loop_
_entity.id
_entity.type
_entity.pdbx_description
1 polymer ?
#
loop_
_entity_poly.entity_id
_entity_poly.type
_entity_poly.pdbx_seq_one_letter_code
_entity_poly.pdbx_strand_id
1 'polypeptide(L)'
;MGPNITALHVLDDLEAILARFSSIQKSSARDETNASNENKEFIETEDMDQQIRRLHGLLLEIVTRRRQNQTPSKKVACTLLALPRFMNLVLRVMGIVEDLEKDYSEQEAALQKLAEAEIEMLKDEPELLALQHAANGIDPVFFGIIVRRMNNVIGMNYAGNIERDGEAKVHVGDSWSINDLTLGCEISRQTVNMAGDVKAKGKSSVHIGNQYGWLAG
;
A
#
# COMPACT_ATOMS: atom_id res chain seq x y z
N MET A 1 0.91 38.00 23.18
CA MET A 1 0.81 36.85 22.26
C MET A 1 1.64 35.73 22.88
N GLY A 2 0.99 34.80 23.58
CA GLY A 2 1.68 33.61 24.10
C GLY A 2 2.09 32.69 22.94
N PRO A 3 3.16 31.89 23.08
CA PRO A 3 3.52 30.94 22.04
C PRO A 3 2.35 29.96 21.84
N ASN A 4 2.02 29.71 20.58
CA ASN A 4 1.02 28.72 20.19
C ASN A 4 1.56 27.34 20.63
N ILE A 5 0.99 26.77 21.69
CA ILE A 5 1.49 25.56 22.37
C ILE A 5 1.65 24.40 21.38
N THR A 6 0.74 24.29 20.42
CA THR A 6 0.80 23.30 19.32
C THR A 6 2.04 23.46 18.45
N ALA A 7 2.48 24.70 18.17
CA ALA A 7 3.68 24.94 17.36
C ALA A 7 4.97 24.58 18.11
N LEU A 8 4.97 24.65 19.45
CA LEU A 8 6.11 24.21 20.26
C LEU A 8 6.20 22.67 20.29
N HIS A 9 5.08 21.97 20.47
CA HIS A 9 5.05 20.50 20.42
C HIS A 9 5.55 19.95 19.08
N VAL A 10 5.12 20.55 17.96
CA VAL A 10 5.59 20.16 16.63
C VAL A 10 7.11 20.30 16.49
N LEU A 11 7.70 21.35 17.05
CA LEU A 11 9.15 21.54 17.00
C LEU A 11 9.87 20.48 17.84
N ASP A 12 9.38 20.19 19.04
CA ASP A 12 9.94 19.16 19.91
C ASP A 12 9.88 17.76 19.26
N ASP A 13 8.78 17.45 18.58
CA ASP A 13 8.57 16.20 17.85
C ASP A 13 9.52 16.06 16.64
N LEU A 14 9.70 17.13 15.87
CA LEU A 14 10.65 17.17 14.76
C LEU A 14 12.10 17.04 15.25
N GLU A 15 12.45 17.70 16.36
CA GLU A 15 13.76 17.56 17.00
C GLU A 15 13.98 16.13 17.50
N ALA A 16 12.96 15.49 18.07
CA ALA A 16 13.03 14.10 18.49
C ALA A 16 13.32 13.17 17.31
N ILE A 17 12.68 13.36 16.15
CA ILE A 17 12.97 12.60 14.92
C ILE A 17 14.46 12.79 14.52
N LEU A 18 14.93 14.04 14.45
CA LEU A 18 16.31 14.34 14.07
C LEU A 18 17.34 13.72 15.03
N ALA A 19 17.06 13.73 16.33
CA ALA A 19 17.90 13.11 17.35
C ALA A 19 18.00 11.59 17.16
N ARG A 20 16.91 10.92 16.76
CA ARG A 20 16.92 9.47 16.46
C ARG A 20 17.80 9.14 15.26
N PHE A 21 17.63 9.84 14.14
CA PHE A 21 18.48 9.64 12.97
C PHE A 21 19.97 9.90 13.29
N SER A 22 20.26 10.94 14.06
CA SER A 22 21.63 11.26 14.50
C SER A 22 22.22 10.14 15.38
N SER A 23 21.42 9.54 16.26
CA SER A 23 21.87 8.42 17.08
C SER A 23 22.15 7.17 16.23
N ILE A 24 21.34 6.91 15.21
CA ILE A 24 21.54 5.78 14.30
C ILE A 24 22.81 5.98 13.48
N GLN A 25 23.03 7.18 12.93
CA GLN A 25 24.24 7.49 12.18
C GLN A 25 25.51 7.29 13.03
N LYS A 26 25.49 7.72 14.30
CA LYS A 26 26.59 7.47 15.23
C LYS A 26 26.81 5.98 15.50
N SER A 27 25.74 5.20 15.61
CA SER A 27 25.84 3.74 15.82
C SER A 27 26.35 3.02 14.57
N SER A 28 25.87 3.41 13.39
CA SER A 28 26.32 2.90 12.09
C SER A 28 27.81 3.15 11.88
N ALA A 29 28.30 4.37 12.13
CA ALA A 29 29.73 4.68 12.03
C ALA A 29 30.59 3.84 12.99
N ARG A 30 30.10 3.56 14.20
CA ARG A 30 30.79 2.68 15.17
C ARG A 30 30.82 1.23 14.69
N ASP A 31 29.70 0.73 14.18
CA ASP A 31 29.61 -0.64 13.70
C ASP A 31 30.42 -0.84 12.41
N GLU A 32 30.46 0.14 11.52
CA GLU A 32 31.32 0.14 10.33
C GLU A 32 32.81 0.12 10.68
N THR A 33 33.21 0.79 11.76
CA THR A 33 34.59 0.78 12.27
C THR A 33 34.96 -0.57 12.90
N ASN A 34 33.99 -1.24 13.52
CA ASN A 34 34.20 -2.49 14.27
C ASN A 34 33.99 -3.76 13.44
N ALA A 35 33.28 -3.69 12.32
CA ALA A 35 33.00 -4.84 11.46
C ALA A 35 34.20 -5.21 10.58
N SER A 36 34.62 -6.48 10.64
CA SER A 36 35.52 -7.08 9.66
C SER A 36 34.94 -6.92 8.25
N ASN A 37 35.80 -6.66 7.26
CA ASN A 37 35.40 -6.41 5.86
C ASN A 37 34.63 -7.59 5.21
N GLU A 38 34.61 -8.77 5.84
CA GLU A 38 33.99 -9.99 5.32
C GLU A 38 32.47 -10.12 5.60
N ASN A 39 31.87 -9.26 6.44
CA ASN A 39 30.45 -9.36 6.84
C ASN A 39 29.56 -8.18 6.39
N LYS A 40 29.99 -7.39 5.40
CA LYS A 40 29.25 -6.21 4.92
C LYS A 40 28.57 -6.50 3.58
N GLU A 41 27.55 -7.35 3.59
CA GLU A 41 26.60 -7.40 2.47
C GLU A 41 25.58 -6.28 2.66
N PHE A 42 25.63 -5.30 1.76
CA PHE A 42 24.62 -4.25 1.68
C PHE A 42 23.55 -4.72 0.69
N ILE A 43 22.29 -4.49 1.05
CA ILE A 43 21.16 -4.72 0.15
C ILE A 43 20.93 -3.41 -0.59
N GLU A 44 21.19 -3.41 -1.89
CA GLU A 44 20.87 -2.30 -2.79
C GLU A 44 19.42 -2.41 -3.30
N THR A 45 18.95 -1.37 -3.98
CA THR A 45 17.60 -1.39 -4.57
C THR A 45 17.51 -2.47 -5.67
N GLU A 46 18.65 -2.75 -6.29
CA GLU A 46 18.93 -3.74 -7.31
C GLU A 46 18.81 -5.18 -6.80
N ASP A 47 18.88 -5.40 -5.49
CA ASP A 47 18.72 -6.71 -4.86
C ASP A 47 17.26 -7.00 -4.49
N MET A 48 16.38 -6.00 -4.55
CA MET A 48 14.95 -6.19 -4.32
C MET A 48 14.29 -6.93 -5.47
N ASP A 49 13.32 -7.78 -5.15
CA ASP A 49 12.40 -8.35 -6.14
C ASP A 49 11.76 -7.24 -7.01
N GLN A 50 11.49 -7.54 -8.27
CA GLN A 50 11.01 -6.55 -9.24
C GLN A 50 9.73 -5.85 -8.78
N GLN A 51 8.81 -6.58 -8.14
CA GLN A 51 7.56 -6.02 -7.63
C GLN A 51 7.81 -5.08 -6.45
N ILE A 52 8.68 -5.47 -5.51
CA ILE A 52 9.05 -4.65 -4.35
C ILE A 52 9.79 -3.39 -4.79
N ARG A 53 10.66 -3.51 -5.81
CA ARG A 53 11.40 -2.37 -6.36
C ARG A 53 10.48 -1.32 -6.99
N ARG A 54 9.49 -1.76 -7.77
CA ARG A 54 8.48 -0.87 -8.35
C ARG A 54 7.73 -0.12 -7.25
N LEU A 55 7.28 -0.86 -6.24
CA LEU A 55 6.58 -0.28 -5.10
C LEU A 55 7.43 0.73 -4.31
N HIS A 56 8.69 0.39 -4.05
CA HIS A 56 9.64 1.29 -3.41
C HIS A 56 9.84 2.59 -4.22
N GLY A 57 9.95 2.47 -5.56
CA GLY A 57 10.03 3.62 -6.46
C GLY A 57 8.79 4.51 -6.42
N LEU A 58 7.60 3.93 -6.40
CA LEU A 58 6.32 4.65 -6.32
C LEU A 58 6.18 5.42 -5.00
N LEU A 59 6.50 4.80 -3.87
CA LEU A 59 6.49 5.47 -2.56
C LEU A 59 7.50 6.62 -2.53
N LEU A 60 8.69 6.43 -3.13
CA LEU A 60 9.68 7.49 -3.24
C LEU A 60 9.18 8.64 -4.11
N GLU A 61 8.49 8.36 -5.22
CA GLU A 61 7.91 9.37 -6.09
C GLU A 61 6.83 10.19 -5.37
N ILE A 62 5.93 9.54 -4.63
CA ILE A 62 4.90 10.18 -3.81
C ILE A 62 5.55 11.18 -2.84
N VAL A 63 6.53 10.72 -2.06
CA VAL A 63 7.23 11.58 -1.09
C VAL A 63 7.99 12.71 -1.79
N THR A 64 8.58 12.45 -2.95
CA THR A 64 9.31 13.46 -3.72
C THR A 64 8.39 14.55 -4.25
N ARG A 65 7.20 14.19 -4.76
CA ARG A 65 6.18 15.16 -5.21
C ARG A 65 5.76 16.08 -4.05
N ARG A 66 5.51 15.53 -2.86
CA ARG A 66 5.21 16.33 -1.65
C ARG A 66 6.35 17.29 -1.28
N ARG A 67 7.59 16.93 -1.58
CA ARG A 67 8.81 17.70 -1.24
C ARG A 67 9.32 18.61 -2.36
N GLN A 68 8.63 18.72 -3.51
CA GLN A 68 9.12 19.44 -4.70
C GLN A 68 9.56 20.89 -4.44
N ASN A 69 9.09 21.53 -3.37
CA ASN A 69 9.46 22.90 -3.00
C ASN A 69 10.58 23.00 -1.94
N GLN A 70 11.21 21.88 -1.57
CA GLN A 70 12.28 21.86 -0.58
C GLN A 70 13.65 21.79 -1.26
N THR A 71 14.59 22.63 -0.83
CA THR A 71 15.97 22.56 -1.28
C THR A 71 16.62 21.27 -0.78
N PRO A 72 17.19 20.42 -1.65
CA PRO A 72 17.86 19.21 -1.21
C PRO A 72 19.11 19.60 -0.41
N SER A 73 19.08 19.36 0.90
CA SER A 73 20.30 19.41 1.72
C SER A 73 21.13 18.16 1.46
N LYS A 74 22.46 18.30 1.41
CA LYS A 74 23.37 17.16 1.31
C LYS A 74 23.17 16.26 2.53
N LYS A 75 22.72 15.03 2.30
CA LYS A 75 22.58 13.99 3.33
C LYS A 75 23.69 12.97 3.15
N VAL A 76 24.19 12.45 4.27
CA VAL A 76 25.17 11.37 4.28
C VAL A 76 24.42 10.05 4.32
N ALA A 77 24.71 9.14 3.40
CA ALA A 77 24.19 7.78 3.46
C ALA A 77 24.71 7.10 4.72
N CYS A 78 23.83 6.38 5.42
CA CYS A 78 24.20 5.60 6.60
C CYS A 78 23.50 4.24 6.55
N THR A 79 24.13 3.24 7.12
CA THR A 79 23.73 1.83 7.01
C THR A 79 23.06 1.37 8.30
N LEU A 80 21.97 0.63 8.17
CA LEU A 80 21.23 0.09 9.32
C LEU A 80 21.50 -1.42 9.41
N LEU A 81 22.52 -1.78 10.20
CA LEU A 81 23.06 -3.14 10.29
C LEU A 81 22.18 -4.15 11.06
N ALA A 82 21.04 -3.75 11.63
CA ALA A 82 20.22 -4.65 12.45
C ALA A 82 18.71 -4.38 12.31
N LEU A 83 17.96 -5.42 11.96
CA LEU A 83 16.49 -5.39 11.85
C LEU A 83 15.79 -4.85 13.12
N PRO A 84 16.18 -5.23 14.36
CA PRO A 84 15.57 -4.65 15.57
C PRO A 84 15.76 -3.13 15.68
N ARG A 85 16.89 -2.60 15.20
CA ARG A 85 17.15 -1.15 15.21
C ARG A 85 16.30 -0.44 14.16
N PHE A 86 16.12 -1.04 13.00
CA PHE A 86 15.22 -0.54 11.97
C PHE A 86 13.77 -0.50 12.46
N MET A 87 13.27 -1.60 13.03
CA MET A 87 11.90 -1.65 13.57
C MET A 87 11.69 -0.65 14.71
N ASN A 88 12.69 -0.46 15.58
CA ASN A 88 12.61 0.55 16.63
C ASN A 88 12.53 1.99 16.08
N LEU A 89 13.23 2.29 14.99
CA LEU A 89 13.12 3.58 14.32
C LEU A 89 11.71 3.78 13.77
N VAL A 90 11.19 2.79 13.03
CA VAL A 90 9.84 2.85 12.43
C VAL A 90 8.78 3.11 13.50
N LEU A 91 8.76 2.31 14.57
CA LEU A 91 7.77 2.45 15.65
C LEU A 91 7.86 3.81 16.37
N ARG A 92 9.06 4.37 16.51
CA ARG A 92 9.23 5.69 17.15
C ARG A 92 8.80 6.83 16.25
N VAL A 93 9.10 6.76 14.96
CA VAL A 93 8.62 7.77 14.00
C VAL A 93 7.10 7.70 13.90
N MET A 94 6.51 6.50 13.88
CA MET A 94 5.05 6.32 13.94
C MET A 94 4.44 7.01 15.15
N GLY A 95 4.93 6.72 16.37
CA GLY A 95 4.36 7.33 17.58
C GLY A 95 4.40 8.86 17.56
N ILE A 96 5.47 9.44 17.01
CA ILE A 96 5.57 10.90 16.83
C ILE A 96 4.55 11.39 15.79
N VAL A 97 4.39 10.70 14.66
CA VAL A 97 3.40 11.06 13.65
C VAL A 97 1.97 10.94 14.20
N GLU A 98 1.67 9.90 14.98
CA GLU A 98 0.37 9.74 15.65
C GLU A 98 0.07 10.88 16.63
N ASP A 99 1.07 11.33 17.38
CA ASP A 99 0.91 12.46 18.31
C ASP A 99 0.72 13.78 17.54
N LEU A 100 1.43 13.98 16.43
CA LEU A 100 1.20 15.11 15.52
C LEU A 100 -0.20 15.06 14.91
N GLU A 101 -0.70 13.90 14.49
CA GLU A 101 -2.05 13.77 13.93
C GLU A 101 -3.14 14.08 14.96
N LYS A 102 -2.95 13.69 16.23
CA LYS A 102 -3.86 14.06 17.33
C LYS A 102 -3.91 15.57 17.53
N ASP A 103 -2.76 16.24 17.47
CA ASP A 103 -2.66 17.70 17.59
C ASP A 103 -3.33 18.44 16.42
N TYR A 104 -3.51 17.77 15.27
CA TYR A 104 -4.12 18.31 14.05
C TYR A 104 -5.35 17.52 13.57
N SER A 105 -6.19 17.02 14.50
CA SER A 105 -7.37 16.22 14.16
C SER A 105 -8.35 16.91 13.19
N GLU A 106 -8.36 18.25 13.15
CA GLU A 106 -9.17 19.02 12.18
C GLU A 106 -8.77 18.78 10.71
N GLN A 107 -7.56 18.29 10.46
CA GLN A 107 -7.00 18.05 9.14
C GLN A 107 -7.07 16.58 8.71
N GLU A 108 -7.58 15.69 9.56
CA GLU A 108 -7.66 14.24 9.31
C GLU A 108 -8.33 13.91 7.97
N ALA A 109 -9.46 14.56 7.67
CA ALA A 109 -10.18 14.37 6.40
C ALA A 109 -9.37 14.84 5.17
N ALA A 110 -8.52 15.86 5.33
CA ALA A 110 -7.66 16.34 4.25
C ALA A 110 -6.47 15.40 4.04
N LEU A 111 -5.87 14.89 5.13
CA LEU A 111 -4.81 13.88 5.08
C LEU A 111 -5.30 12.58 4.45
N GLN A 112 -6.50 12.13 4.80
CA GLN A 112 -7.11 10.94 4.22
C GLN A 112 -7.34 11.10 2.71
N LYS A 113 -7.88 12.24 2.25
CA LYS A 113 -8.05 12.52 0.82
C LYS A 113 -6.73 12.53 0.06
N LEU A 114 -5.68 13.06 0.69
CA LEU A 114 -4.35 13.09 0.10
C LEU A 114 -3.76 11.69 -0.04
N ALA A 115 -3.91 10.85 0.99
CA ALA A 115 -3.52 9.43 0.93
C ALA A 115 -4.35 8.62 -0.07
N GLU A 116 -5.65 8.90 -0.21
CA GLU A 116 -6.53 8.30 -1.22
C GLU A 116 -6.05 8.62 -2.64
N ALA A 117 -5.77 9.89 -2.95
CA ALA A 117 -5.24 10.32 -4.25
C ALA A 117 -3.87 9.69 -4.58
N GLU A 118 -3.06 9.37 -3.57
CA GLU A 118 -1.77 8.72 -3.77
C GLU A 118 -1.90 7.23 -4.05
N ILE A 119 -2.83 6.56 -3.39
CA ILE A 119 -3.15 5.16 -3.62
C ILE A 119 -3.89 4.97 -4.96
N GLU A 120 -4.58 5.99 -5.47
CA GLU A 120 -5.15 5.96 -6.83
C GLU A 120 -4.09 5.78 -7.93
N MET A 121 -2.84 6.19 -7.68
CA MET A 121 -1.74 5.96 -8.62
C MET A 121 -1.38 4.47 -8.75
N LEU A 122 -1.82 3.63 -7.81
CA LEU A 122 -1.61 2.20 -7.81
C LEU A 122 -2.78 1.51 -8.54
N LYS A 123 -2.43 0.74 -9.57
CA LYS A 123 -3.39 0.05 -10.44
C LYS A 123 -3.35 -1.47 -10.27
N ASP A 124 -2.22 -2.00 -9.83
CA ASP A 124 -1.97 -3.44 -9.81
C ASP A 124 -2.34 -4.08 -8.46
N GLU A 125 -3.17 -5.13 -8.51
CA GLU A 125 -3.60 -5.90 -7.33
C GLU A 125 -2.42 -6.45 -6.49
N PRO A 126 -1.34 -7.02 -7.08
CA PRO A 126 -0.19 -7.48 -6.32
C PRO A 126 0.53 -6.37 -5.55
N GLU A 127 0.59 -5.15 -6.11
CA GLU A 127 1.22 -4.00 -5.46
C GLU A 127 0.38 -3.51 -4.26
N LEU A 128 -0.94 -3.49 -4.41
CA LEU A 128 -1.87 -3.17 -3.32
C LEU A 128 -1.80 -4.21 -2.19
N LEU A 129 -1.67 -5.49 -2.53
CA LEU A 129 -1.53 -6.56 -1.53
C LEU A 129 -0.21 -6.46 -0.76
N ALA A 130 0.89 -6.19 -1.45
CA ALA A 130 2.21 -5.98 -0.82
C ALA A 130 2.18 -4.77 0.14
N LEU A 131 1.53 -3.68 -0.27
CA LEU A 131 1.31 -2.51 0.58
C LEU A 131 0.41 -2.79 1.77
N GLN A 132 -0.67 -3.53 1.58
CA GLN A 132 -1.56 -3.93 2.67
C GLN A 132 -0.78 -4.67 3.76
N HIS A 133 0.07 -5.62 3.37
CA HIS A 133 0.92 -6.35 4.31
C HIS A 133 1.94 -5.45 5.00
N ALA A 134 2.55 -4.50 4.28
CA ALA A 134 3.52 -3.56 4.84
C ALA A 134 2.88 -2.54 5.79
N ALA A 135 1.67 -2.06 5.48
CA ALA A 135 0.95 -1.09 6.30
C ALA A 135 0.31 -1.71 7.54
N ASN A 136 0.09 -3.03 7.55
CA ASN A 136 -0.56 -3.71 8.65
C ASN A 136 0.19 -3.54 9.97
N GLY A 137 -0.44 -2.90 10.95
CA GLY A 137 0.14 -2.60 12.26
C GLY A 137 1.17 -1.46 12.26
N ILE A 138 1.39 -0.80 11.12
CA ILE A 138 2.27 0.37 10.97
C ILE A 138 1.46 1.64 10.68
N ASP A 139 0.50 1.57 9.77
CA ASP A 139 -0.31 2.72 9.38
C ASP A 139 -1.76 2.28 9.18
N PRO A 140 -2.62 2.38 10.22
CA PRO A 140 -3.99 1.88 10.16
C PRO A 140 -4.87 2.70 9.20
N VAL A 141 -4.58 4.00 9.05
CA VAL A 141 -5.30 4.88 8.12
C VAL A 141 -5.00 4.46 6.69
N PHE A 142 -3.71 4.34 6.36
CA PHE A 142 -3.26 3.90 5.04
C PHE A 142 -3.71 2.48 4.72
N PHE A 143 -3.64 1.56 5.69
CA PHE A 143 -4.19 0.20 5.56
C PHE A 143 -5.68 0.21 5.20
N GLY A 144 -6.49 1.02 5.90
CA GLY A 144 -7.91 1.16 5.62
C GLY A 144 -8.19 1.67 4.22
N ILE A 145 -7.39 2.64 3.74
CA ILE A 145 -7.50 3.16 2.37
C ILE A 145 -7.14 2.08 1.34
N ILE A 146 -6.07 1.31 1.57
CA ILE A 146 -5.66 0.21 0.68
C ILE A 146 -6.76 -0.86 0.59
N VAL A 147 -7.38 -1.25 1.72
CA VAL A 147 -8.49 -2.21 1.73
C VAL A 147 -9.67 -1.69 0.91
N ARG A 148 -10.07 -0.41 1.09
CA ARG A 148 -11.13 0.19 0.29
C ARG A 148 -10.76 0.26 -1.19
N ARG A 149 -9.51 0.57 -1.51
CA ARG A 149 -9.01 0.59 -2.89
C ARG A 149 -9.03 -0.79 -3.51
N MET A 150 -8.55 -1.83 -2.83
CA MET A 150 -8.59 -3.21 -3.31
C MET A 150 -10.03 -3.62 -3.64
N ASN A 151 -11.00 -3.27 -2.78
CA ASN A 151 -12.42 -3.51 -3.04
C ASN A 151 -12.96 -2.74 -4.27
N ASN A 152 -12.35 -1.62 -4.66
CA ASN A 152 -12.73 -0.83 -5.84
C ASN A 152 -11.95 -1.22 -7.11
N VAL A 153 -10.75 -1.79 -6.97
CA VAL A 153 -9.91 -2.29 -8.08
C VAL A 153 -10.33 -3.70 -8.49
N ILE A 154 -10.85 -4.48 -7.53
CA ILE A 154 -11.48 -5.77 -7.78
C ILE A 154 -12.94 -5.50 -8.15
N GLY A 155 -13.27 -5.60 -9.42
CA GLY A 155 -14.64 -5.58 -9.92
C GLY A 155 -15.49 -6.54 -9.09
N MET A 156 -16.58 -6.03 -8.52
CA MET A 156 -17.41 -6.83 -7.63
C MET A 156 -18.44 -7.60 -8.45
N ASN A 157 -18.47 -8.92 -8.28
CA ASN A 157 -19.54 -9.77 -8.76
C ASN A 157 -20.39 -10.20 -7.57
N TYR A 158 -21.62 -9.72 -7.51
CA TYR A 158 -22.53 -9.94 -6.40
C TYR A 158 -23.82 -10.61 -6.87
N ALA A 159 -24.30 -11.56 -6.09
CA ALA A 159 -25.64 -12.10 -6.17
C ALA A 159 -26.28 -12.05 -4.78
N GLY A 160 -27.56 -11.69 -4.70
CA GLY A 160 -28.39 -11.87 -3.50
C GLY A 160 -28.67 -13.36 -3.24
N ASN A 161 -29.90 -13.72 -2.88
CA ASN A 161 -30.21 -15.13 -2.63
C ASN A 161 -30.20 -15.94 -3.92
N ILE A 162 -29.47 -17.06 -3.92
CA ILE A 162 -29.44 -17.98 -5.06
C ILE A 162 -30.28 -19.22 -4.72
N GLU A 163 -31.44 -19.34 -5.36
CA GLU A 163 -32.28 -20.54 -5.33
C GLU A 163 -32.03 -21.37 -6.59
N ARG A 164 -31.67 -22.65 -6.40
CA ARG A 164 -31.45 -23.61 -7.50
C ARG A 164 -32.41 -24.77 -7.38
N ASP A 165 -33.03 -25.13 -8.50
CA ASP A 165 -33.94 -26.27 -8.63
C ASP A 165 -33.54 -27.12 -9.84
N GLY A 166 -33.50 -28.44 -9.69
CA GLY A 166 -33.02 -29.38 -10.71
C GLY A 166 -31.50 -29.34 -10.96
N GLU A 167 -31.09 -29.41 -12.22
CA GLU A 167 -29.69 -29.42 -12.69
C GLU A 167 -29.13 -28.00 -12.93
N ALA A 168 -29.76 -26.98 -12.36
CA ALA A 168 -29.41 -25.59 -12.60
C ALA A 168 -28.01 -25.23 -12.09
N LYS A 169 -27.23 -24.53 -12.92
CA LYS A 169 -25.88 -24.06 -12.61
C LYS A 169 -25.88 -22.55 -12.44
N VAL A 170 -25.33 -22.06 -11.33
CA VAL A 170 -25.10 -20.62 -11.12
C VAL A 170 -23.64 -20.40 -10.77
N HIS A 171 -22.96 -19.54 -11.52
CA HIS A 171 -21.58 -19.14 -11.30
C HIS A 171 -21.54 -17.64 -11.04
N VAL A 172 -20.89 -17.25 -9.95
CA VAL A 172 -20.63 -15.84 -9.59
C VAL A 172 -19.12 -15.68 -9.54
N GLY A 173 -18.59 -14.78 -10.36
CA GLY A 173 -17.16 -14.67 -10.59
C GLY A 173 -16.84 -14.47 -12.07
N ASP A 174 -15.63 -14.03 -12.37
CA ASP A 174 -15.17 -13.88 -13.75
C ASP A 174 -14.76 -15.25 -14.33
N SER A 175 -14.89 -15.42 -15.65
CA SER A 175 -14.50 -16.64 -16.35
C SER A 175 -13.53 -16.35 -17.50
N TRP A 176 -12.57 -17.26 -17.71
CA TRP A 176 -11.51 -17.13 -18.72
C TRP A 176 -11.49 -18.34 -19.65
N SER A 177 -11.38 -18.08 -20.95
CA SER A 177 -11.03 -19.09 -21.93
C SER A 177 -9.50 -19.34 -21.88
N ILE A 178 -9.08 -20.60 -21.81
CA ILE A 178 -7.66 -21.00 -21.67
C ILE A 178 -6.80 -20.50 -22.85
N ASN A 179 -7.43 -20.22 -24.00
CA ASN A 179 -6.73 -19.77 -25.21
C ASN A 179 -6.31 -18.28 -25.17
N ASP A 180 -6.81 -17.49 -24.23
CA ASP A 180 -6.60 -16.03 -24.20
C ASP A 180 -5.55 -15.57 -23.17
N LEU A 181 -5.03 -16.48 -22.34
CA LEU A 181 -3.97 -16.19 -21.35
C LEU A 181 -2.61 -15.85 -21.99
N THR A 182 -2.48 -15.96 -23.32
CA THR A 182 -1.23 -15.73 -24.06
C THR A 182 -0.97 -14.27 -24.45
N LEU A 183 -1.96 -13.38 -24.32
CA LEU A 183 -1.76 -11.96 -24.56
C LEU A 183 -1.80 -11.28 -23.20
N GLY A 184 -0.68 -10.66 -22.80
CA GLY A 184 -0.56 -9.83 -21.59
C GLY A 184 -1.43 -8.57 -21.65
N CYS A 185 -2.73 -8.77 -21.83
CA CYS A 185 -3.74 -7.75 -21.87
C CYS A 185 -4.10 -7.45 -20.42
N GLU A 186 -3.81 -6.23 -19.99
CA GLU A 186 -4.26 -5.67 -18.72
C GLU A 186 -5.79 -5.54 -18.80
N ILE A 187 -6.50 -6.60 -18.41
CA ILE A 187 -7.96 -6.57 -18.35
C ILE A 187 -8.33 -5.72 -17.14
N SER A 188 -8.77 -4.50 -17.39
CA SER A 188 -9.31 -3.62 -16.37
C SER A 188 -10.49 -4.31 -15.68
N ARG A 189 -10.26 -4.81 -14.46
CA ARG A 189 -11.27 -5.45 -13.60
C ARG A 189 -12.18 -4.41 -12.94
N GLN A 190 -12.61 -3.36 -13.64
CA GLN A 190 -13.37 -2.25 -13.05
C GLN A 190 -14.90 -2.44 -13.10
N THR A 191 -15.39 -3.55 -13.67
CA THR A 191 -16.83 -3.77 -13.80
C THR A 191 -17.44 -4.31 -12.50
N VAL A 192 -18.51 -3.67 -12.05
CA VAL A 192 -19.36 -4.18 -10.96
C VAL A 192 -20.58 -4.85 -11.58
N ASN A 193 -20.72 -6.17 -11.39
CA ASN A 193 -21.88 -6.95 -11.79
C ASN A 193 -22.72 -7.29 -10.55
N MET A 194 -23.98 -6.84 -10.50
CA MET A 194 -24.89 -7.15 -9.40
C MET A 194 -26.16 -7.82 -9.92
N ALA A 195 -26.49 -8.96 -9.33
CA ALA A 195 -27.80 -9.56 -9.37
C ALA A 195 -28.43 -9.49 -7.97
N GLY A 196 -29.74 -9.23 -7.91
CA GLY A 196 -30.53 -9.42 -6.69
C GLY A 196 -30.72 -10.92 -6.42
N ASP A 197 -31.96 -11.35 -6.21
CA ASP A 197 -32.25 -12.77 -6.02
C ASP A 197 -32.25 -13.54 -7.35
N VAL A 198 -31.52 -14.65 -7.41
CA VAL A 198 -31.36 -15.51 -8.58
C VAL A 198 -32.14 -16.79 -8.37
N LYS A 199 -33.19 -17.01 -9.17
CA LYS A 199 -33.93 -18.28 -9.18
C LYS A 199 -33.66 -19.03 -10.47
N ALA A 200 -32.88 -20.11 -10.37
CA ALA A 200 -32.51 -20.94 -11.52
C ALA A 200 -33.20 -22.31 -11.41
N LYS A 201 -33.88 -22.75 -12.48
CA LYS A 201 -34.65 -24.01 -12.51
C LYS A 201 -34.26 -24.90 -13.69
N GLY A 202 -34.49 -26.20 -13.57
CA GLY A 202 -34.34 -27.15 -14.68
C GLY A 202 -32.87 -27.31 -15.09
N LYS A 203 -32.55 -27.00 -16.35
CA LYS A 203 -31.17 -27.07 -16.90
C LYS A 203 -30.54 -25.69 -17.13
N SER A 204 -31.06 -24.65 -16.48
CA SER A 204 -30.57 -23.28 -16.66
C SER A 204 -29.14 -23.10 -16.19
N SER A 205 -28.36 -22.27 -16.92
CA SER A 205 -27.02 -21.84 -16.54
C SER A 205 -27.00 -20.32 -16.40
N VAL A 206 -26.64 -19.82 -15.23
CA VAL A 206 -26.55 -18.39 -14.91
C VAL A 206 -25.10 -18.06 -14.59
N HIS A 207 -24.57 -17.02 -15.22
CA HIS A 207 -23.24 -16.48 -14.95
C HIS A 207 -23.38 -15.00 -14.57
N ILE A 208 -22.81 -14.64 -13.42
CA ILE A 208 -22.79 -13.26 -12.91
C ILE A 208 -21.31 -12.89 -12.74
N GLY A 209 -20.80 -12.21 -13.74
CA GLY A 209 -19.41 -11.77 -13.82
C GLY A 209 -19.00 -11.53 -15.26
N ASN A 210 -17.77 -11.11 -15.45
CA ASN A 210 -17.24 -10.88 -16.79
C ASN A 210 -16.80 -12.22 -17.40
N GLN A 211 -17.09 -12.42 -18.68
CA GLN A 211 -16.56 -13.53 -19.46
C GLN A 211 -15.52 -12.98 -20.44
N TYR A 212 -14.29 -13.47 -20.31
CA TYR A 212 -13.18 -13.06 -21.16
C TYR A 212 -12.82 -14.16 -22.14
N GLY A 213 -13.01 -13.86 -23.43
CA GLY A 213 -12.63 -14.69 -24.56
C GLY A 213 -13.58 -14.56 -25.74
N TRP A 214 -13.12 -14.93 -26.93
CA TRP A 214 -13.95 -14.93 -28.14
C TRP A 214 -14.70 -16.26 -28.24
N LEU A 215 -16.03 -16.22 -28.18
CA LEU A 215 -16.85 -17.31 -28.71
C LEU A 215 -17.02 -17.07 -30.21
N ALA A 216 -16.30 -17.84 -31.02
CA ALA A 216 -16.75 -18.11 -32.38
C ALA A 216 -18.02 -18.97 -32.26
N GLY A 217 -19.16 -18.31 -32.42
CA GLY A 217 -20.49 -18.90 -32.57
C GLY A 217 -21.27 -18.10 -33.59
#